data_AF-A0A1E4R6K9-F1
#
_entry.id   AF-A0A1E4R6K9-F1
#
_cell.length_a   1.000
_cell.length_b   1.000
_cell.length_c   1.000
_cell.angle_alpha   90.00
_cell.angle_beta   90.00
_cell.angle_gamma   90.00
#
_symmetry.space_group_name_H-M   'P 1'
#
loop_
_entity.id
_entity.type
_entity.pdbx_description
1 polymer ?
#
loop_
_entity_poly.entity_id
_entity_poly.type
_entity_poly.pdbx_seq_one_letter_code
_entity_poly.pdbx_strand_id
1 'polypeptide(L)' 'MVIYYKGKQIKVVKENEAERLLAKIREAEQQTIEVQLLLAKMTGNFKRGNEKIGKHKRGF' A
#
# COMPACT_ATOMS: atom_id res chain seq x y z
N MET A 1 1.76 -15.16 -6.02
CA MET A 1 1.44 -14.10 -7.01
C MET A 1 2.60 -13.11 -7.11
N VAL A 2 2.96 -12.68 -8.32
CA VAL A 2 4.04 -11.72 -8.55
C VAL A 2 3.43 -10.34 -8.81
N ILE A 3 3.84 -9.34 -8.02
CA ILE A 3 3.38 -7.96 -8.18
C ILE A 3 4.34 -7.23 -9.12
N TYR A 4 3.77 -6.62 -10.16
CA TYR A 4 4.46 -5.77 -11.11
C TYR A 4 3.98 -4.33 -10.98
N TYR A 5 4.89 -3.37 -11.08
CA TYR A 5 4.56 -1.94 -11.19
C TYR A 5 5.42 -1.31 -12.27
N LYS A 6 4.76 -0.61 -13.21
CA LYS A 6 5.40 -0.01 -14.39
C LYS A 6 6.30 -0.99 -15.16
N GLY A 7 5.83 -2.24 -15.31
CA GLY A 7 6.57 -3.30 -16.01
C GLY A 7 7.75 -3.89 -15.22
N LYS A 8 8.03 -3.45 -14.00
CA LYS A 8 9.06 -4.02 -13.13
C LYS A 8 8.45 -4.93 -12.08
N GLN A 9 9.03 -6.12 -11.91
CA GLN A 9 8.71 -7.00 -10.79
C GLN A 9 9.18 -6.34 -9.50
N ILE A 10 8.24 -6.08 -8.59
CA ILE A 10 8.57 -5.43 -7.30
C ILE A 10 8.66 -6.45 -6.17
N LYS A 11 7.76 -7.44 -6.15
CA LYS A 11 7.70 -8.42 -5.05
C LYS A 11 6.95 -9.69 -5.44
N VAL A 12 7.39 -10.81 -4.91
CA VAL A 12 6.64 -12.06 -4.93
C VAL A 12 5.97 -12.22 -3.57
N VAL A 13 4.65 -12.34 -3.55
CA VAL A 13 3.84 -12.54 -2.34
C VAL A 13 3.09 -13.87 -2.42
N LYS A 14 2.92 -14.52 -1.26
CA LYS A 14 2.05 -15.69 -1.12
C LYS A 14 0.61 -15.30 -1.48
N GLU A 15 -0.16 -16.22 -2.06
CA GLU A 15 -1.50 -15.95 -2.61
C GLU A 15 -2.43 -15.26 -1.60
N ASN A 16 -2.51 -15.76 -0.36
CA ASN A 16 -3.33 -15.16 0.70
C ASN A 16 -2.97 -13.70 1.05
N GLU A 17 -1.69 -13.32 0.95
CA GLU A 17 -1.25 -11.95 1.21
C GLU A 17 -1.53 -11.04 0.01
N ALA A 18 -1.44 -11.59 -1.21
CA ALA A 18 -1.71 -10.87 -2.44
C ALA A 18 -3.18 -10.45 -2.52
N GLU A 19 -4.12 -11.34 -2.18
CA GLU A 19 -5.55 -11.02 -2.15
C GLU A 19 -5.88 -9.95 -1.11
N ARG A 20 -5.32 -10.07 0.11
CA ARG A 20 -5.48 -9.06 1.16
C ARG A 20 -4.92 -7.70 0.75
N LEU A 21 -3.80 -7.68 0.02
CA LEU A 21 -3.23 -6.44 -0.50
C LEU A 21 -4.12 -5.84 -1.58
N LEU A 22 -4.59 -6.65 -2.54
CA LEU A 22 -5.42 -6.19 -3.64
C LEU A 22 -6.75 -5.62 -3.14
N ALA A 23 -7.37 -6.28 -2.15
CA ALA A 23 -8.59 -5.80 -1.50
C ALA A 23 -8.37 -4.43 -0.86
N LYS A 24 -7.29 -4.26 -0.08
CA LYS A 24 -6.96 -2.98 0.57
C LYS A 24 -6.56 -1.89 -0.42
N ILE A 25 -5.89 -2.22 -1.52
CA ILE A 25 -5.56 -1.25 -2.59
C ILE A 25 -6.83 -0.78 -3.29
N ARG A 26 -7.76 -1.69 -3.62
CA ARG A 26 -9.06 -1.33 -4.22
C ARG A 26 -9.89 -0.45 -3.30
N GLU A 27 -9.90 -0.74 -2.01
CA GLU A 27 -10.58 0.08 -1.00
C GLU A 27 -9.92 1.46 -0.85
N ALA A 28 -8.59 1.51 -0.98
CA ALA A 28 -7.79 2.73 -0.87
C ALA A 28 -7.63 3.51 -2.20
N GLU A 29 -8.14 3.04 -3.35
CA GLU A 29 -7.97 3.74 -4.64
C GLU A 29 -8.53 5.17 -4.65
N GLN A 30 -9.50 5.47 -3.77
CA GLN A 30 -9.97 6.86 -3.59
C GLN A 30 -8.96 7.76 -2.87
N GLN A 31 -7.88 7.18 -2.30
CA GLN A 31 -6.89 7.86 -1.48
C GLN A 31 -5.47 7.35 -1.79
N THR A 32 -4.83 7.97 -2.80
CA THR A 32 -3.45 7.67 -3.24
C THR A 32 -2.43 7.56 -2.09
N ILE A 33 -2.62 8.33 -1.02
CA ILE A 33 -1.79 8.31 0.19
C ILE A 33 -1.93 6.98 0.94
N GLU A 34 -3.14 6.44 1.09
CA GLU A 34 -3.38 5.18 1.80
C GLU A 34 -2.78 3.99 1.06
N VAL A 35 -2.89 3.97 -0.27
CA VAL A 35 -2.23 2.98 -1.13
C VAL A 35 -0.71 3.03 -0.91
N GLN A 36 -0.11 4.23 -0.89
CA GLN A 36 1.33 4.39 -0.65
C GLN A 36 1.75 3.92 0.76
N LEU A 37 0.95 4.23 1.79
CA LEU A 37 1.21 3.78 3.15
C LEU A 37 1.14 2.26 3.28
N LEU A 38 0.15 1.64 2.63
CA LEU A 38 -0.04 0.19 2.62
C LEU A 38 1.14 -0.50 1.93
N LEU A 39 1.57 0.01 0.78
CA LEU A 39 2.74 -0.49 0.06
C LEU A 39 4.03 -0.31 0.88
N ALA A 40 4.21 0.85 1.54
CA ALA A 40 5.36 1.09 2.40
C ALA A 40 5.41 0.11 3.58
N LYS A 41 4.27 -0.22 4.20
CA LYS A 41 4.17 -1.26 5.24
C LYS A 41 4.54 -2.64 4.70
N MET A 42 4.00 -3.03 3.55
CA MET A 42 4.28 -4.35 2.96
C MET A 42 5.71 -4.51 2.45
N THR A 43 6.35 -3.42 2.01
CA THR A 43 7.73 -3.44 1.51
C THR A 43 8.77 -3.22 2.60
N GLY A 44 8.35 -2.90 3.83
CA GLY A 44 9.26 -2.57 4.94
C GLY A 44 9.84 -1.14 4.87
N ASN A 45 9.45 -0.34 3.87
CA ASN A 45 9.88 1.05 3.70
C ASN A 45 8.95 2.04 4.46
N PHE A 46 8.33 1.60 5.55
CA PHE A 46 7.44 2.42 6.36
C PHE A 46 8.25 3.31 7.31
N LYS A 47 8.31 4.62 7.02
CA LYS A 47 9.11 5.59 7.78
C LYS A 47 8.27 6.27 8.88
N ARG A 48 8.92 6.70 9.98
CA ARG A 48 8.29 7.43 11.11
C ARG A 48 7.51 8.70 10.73
N GLY A 49 7.73 9.26 9.52
CA GLY A 49 6.96 10.41 9.00
C GLY A 49 5.68 10.04 8.25
N ASN A 50 5.58 8.81 7.74
CA ASN A 50 4.45 8.34 6.92
C ASN A 50 3.14 8.30 7.73
N GLU A 51 3.22 8.09 9.05
CA GLU A 51 2.08 8.03 9.96
C GLU A 51 1.33 9.36 10.11
N LYS A 52 2.03 10.49 9.91
CA LYS A 52 1.43 11.83 10.00
C LYS A 52 0.64 12.20 8.75
N ILE A 53 1.05 11.70 7.59
CA ILE A 53 0.42 12.01 6.29
C ILE A 53 -1.00 11.43 6.22
N GLY A 54 -1.21 10.23 6.76
CA GLY A 54 -2.54 9.59 6.81
C GLY A 54 -3.52 10.24 7.80
N LYS A 55 -3.06 11.00 8.79
CA LYS A 55 -3.93 11.67 9.77
C LYS A 55 -4.53 12.98 9.26
N HIS A 56 -3.95 13.59 8.23
CA HIS A 56 -4.37 14.91 7.75
C HIS A 56 -5.72 14.93 7.02
N LYS A 57 -6.31 13.76 6.72
CA LYS A 57 -7.64 13.62 6.10
C LYS A 57 -8.81 13.36 7.06
N ARG A 58 -8.57 13.18 8.37
CA ARG A 58 -9.66 13.04 9.38
C ARG A 58 -9.96 14.35 10.11
N GLY A 59 -9.86 15.46 9.40
CA GLY A 59 -10.03 16.78 9.99
C GLY A 59 -10.52 17.78 8.97
N PHE A 60 -11.67 17.50 8.36
CA PHE A 60 -12.69 18.46 7.91
C PHE A 60 -14.04 17.75 7.94
#